data_AF-A0A136MB74-F1
#
_entry.id   AF-A0A136MB74-F1
#
_cell.length_a   1.000
_cell.length_b   1.000
_cell.length_c   1.000
_cell.angle_alpha   90.00
_cell.angle_beta   90.00
_cell.angle_gamma   90.00
#
_symmetry.space_group_name_H-M   'P 1'
#
loop_
_entity.id
_entity.type
_entity.pdbx_description
1 polymer ?
#
loop_
_entity_poly.entity_id
_entity_poly.type
_entity_poly.pdbx_seq_one_letter_code
_entity_poly.pdbx_strand_id
1 'polypeptide(L)'
;MISFALNSGWTGRRGPHLLSAAHIISAILIWCGSLWLLSSGLGIHQGQFSERSIYPPEVYLKFALAAFRYLPYAVTTGLLGLAFFGLWQLNRNHPRARPWILYGFLVGLGGLLLQTFFLSFQFRYGLPLLPWLCVLGGLGLVRTPARYRVMITLAMVAWSGTMTAAVCMYQHETFGDMARLAHRVPHYLEPGQRVWACEEYNPLYRNVKLSVWSGFQVDWLDEQSLPQVRPGDLVVNPNVYPIPPSIFLALRQNWSLRTLAEETSRTMPLFPGEILILQVPTPQGNLSIRSTSQPELMAYRYTPQYYETSLYRIFPRSAESFDANQGREPLQAAP
;
A
#
# COMPACT_ATOMS: atom_id res chain seq x y z
N MET A 1 -19.38 3.95 26.36
CA MET A 1 -18.46 4.84 27.10
C MET A 1 -18.55 6.34 26.76
N ILE A 2 -19.35 6.78 25.76
CA ILE A 2 -19.46 8.21 25.39
C ILE A 2 -20.72 8.90 25.98
N SER A 3 -21.66 8.14 26.57
CA SER A 3 -22.93 8.71 27.07
C SER A 3 -22.93 9.22 28.51
N PHE A 4 -21.82 9.08 29.26
CA PHE A 4 -21.80 9.44 30.68
C PHE A 4 -21.44 10.92 30.97
N ALA A 5 -21.23 11.74 29.93
CA ALA A 5 -20.71 13.11 30.08
C ALA A 5 -21.73 14.23 29.80
N LEU A 6 -22.98 13.93 29.43
CA LEU A 6 -23.90 14.94 28.91
C LEU A 6 -25.11 15.29 29.79
N ASN A 7 -25.24 14.71 30.99
CA ASN A 7 -26.39 15.00 31.88
C ASN A 7 -26.04 15.49 33.29
N SER A 8 -24.78 15.77 33.60
CA SER A 8 -24.44 16.48 34.85
C SER A 8 -24.33 17.97 34.56
N GLY A 9 -25.26 18.76 35.10
CA GLY A 9 -25.13 20.21 35.17
C GLY A 9 -23.71 20.60 35.57
N TRP A 10 -23.00 21.21 34.62
CA TRP A 10 -21.58 21.56 34.71
C TRP A 10 -21.43 22.78 35.60
N THR A 11 -21.82 22.64 36.87
CA THR A 11 -21.64 23.63 37.92
C THR A 11 -20.51 23.13 38.81
N GLY A 12 -19.30 23.56 38.48
CA GLY A 12 -18.18 23.68 39.40
C GLY A 12 -17.58 22.40 40.00
N ARG A 13 -16.27 22.20 39.73
CA ARG A 13 -15.28 21.53 40.62
C ARG A 13 -14.96 20.04 40.47
N ARG A 14 -15.42 19.30 39.47
CA ARG A 14 -14.80 18.00 39.10
C ARG A 14 -14.71 17.86 37.58
N GLY A 15 -13.56 17.72 36.93
CA GLY A 15 -12.18 17.74 37.39
C GLY A 15 -11.23 17.95 36.20
N PRO A 16 -10.08 18.60 36.40
CA PRO A 16 -9.06 18.81 35.36
C PRO A 16 -8.43 17.50 34.83
N HIS A 17 -8.71 16.36 35.47
CA HIS A 17 -8.01 15.08 35.25
C HIS A 17 -8.41 14.32 33.97
N LEU A 18 -9.66 14.46 33.48
CA LEU A 18 -10.08 13.73 32.27
C LEU A 18 -9.58 14.40 30.99
N LEU A 19 -9.60 15.74 30.96
CA LEU A 19 -8.94 16.50 29.91
C LEU A 19 -7.44 16.24 29.94
N SER A 20 -6.80 16.20 31.12
CA SER A 20 -5.36 15.88 31.17
C SER A 20 -5.05 14.48 30.63
N ALA A 21 -5.86 13.47 30.94
CA ALA A 21 -5.66 12.11 30.43
C ALA A 21 -5.78 12.02 28.89
N ALA A 22 -6.78 12.66 28.28
CA ALA A 22 -6.92 12.68 26.82
C ALA A 22 -5.77 13.42 26.12
N HIS A 23 -5.26 14.51 26.71
CA HIS A 23 -4.08 15.21 26.20
C HIS A 23 -2.81 14.37 26.33
N ILE A 24 -2.63 13.65 27.45
CA ILE A 24 -1.50 12.74 27.69
C ILE A 24 -1.53 11.58 26.68
N ILE A 25 -2.68 10.92 26.50
CA ILE A 25 -2.82 9.82 25.54
C ILE A 25 -2.56 10.32 24.12
N SER A 26 -3.10 11.47 23.74
CA SER A 26 -2.87 12.05 22.41
C SER A 26 -1.39 12.39 22.20
N ALA A 27 -0.72 12.95 23.21
CA ALA A 27 0.70 13.24 23.16
C ALA A 27 1.53 11.95 23.02
N ILE A 28 1.21 10.91 23.80
CA ILE A 28 1.87 9.60 23.71
C ILE A 28 1.68 8.99 22.31
N LEU A 29 0.46 8.99 21.78
CA LEU A 29 0.18 8.44 20.45
C LEU A 29 0.95 9.18 19.34
N ILE A 30 1.07 10.51 19.44
CA ILE A 30 1.87 11.30 18.51
C ILE A 30 3.35 10.94 18.65
N TRP A 31 3.87 10.87 19.88
CA TRP A 31 5.28 10.50 20.12
C TRP A 31 5.59 9.09 19.63
N CYS A 32 4.74 8.11 19.90
CA CYS A 32 4.87 6.75 19.38
C CYS A 32 4.81 6.73 17.85
N GLY A 33 3.92 7.52 17.23
CA GLY A 33 3.86 7.68 15.78
C GLY A 33 5.12 8.29 15.19
N SER A 34 5.69 9.31 15.83
CA SER A 34 6.97 9.93 15.43
C SER A 34 8.15 8.98 15.59
N LEU A 35 8.24 8.25 16.72
CA LEU A 35 9.29 7.25 16.95
C LEU A 35 9.20 6.08 15.97
N TRP A 36 7.98 5.63 15.65
CA TRP A 36 7.76 4.63 14.60
C TRP A 36 8.22 5.13 13.23
N LEU A 37 7.91 6.38 12.90
CA LEU A 37 8.31 7.01 11.65
C LEU A 37 9.84 7.19 11.54
N LEU A 38 10.53 7.49 12.64
CA LEU A 38 11.99 7.54 12.68
C LEU A 38 12.62 6.14 12.56
N SER A 39 12.12 5.15 13.30
CA SER A 39 12.71 3.79 13.32
C SER A 39 12.39 2.98 12.07
N SER A 40 11.11 2.91 11.70
CA SER A 40 10.60 2.06 10.63
C SER A 40 10.47 2.80 9.30
N GLY A 41 10.16 4.10 9.35
CA GLY A 41 10.07 4.93 8.15
C GLY A 41 11.45 5.33 7.63
N LEU A 42 12.20 6.14 8.40
CA LEU A 42 13.50 6.63 7.96
C LEU A 42 14.58 5.53 7.95
N GLY A 43 14.63 4.67 8.96
CA GLY A 43 15.67 3.65 9.10
C GLY A 43 15.66 2.57 8.02
N ILE A 44 14.48 2.10 7.61
CA ILE A 44 14.35 0.99 6.63
C ILE A 44 14.41 1.50 5.18
N HIS A 45 14.10 2.78 4.95
CA HIS A 45 14.01 3.37 3.61
C HIS A 45 15.18 4.29 3.24
N GLN A 46 16.30 4.27 3.96
CA GLN A 46 17.46 5.12 3.66
C GLN A 46 17.97 4.97 2.22
N GLY A 47 17.99 3.74 1.67
CA GLY A 47 18.37 3.52 0.27
C GLY A 47 17.44 4.22 -0.73
N GLN A 48 16.12 4.19 -0.46
CA GLN A 48 15.15 4.92 -1.26
C GLN A 48 15.33 6.44 -1.13
N PHE A 49 15.76 6.94 0.03
CA PHE A 49 16.09 8.37 0.19
C PHE A 49 17.28 8.77 -0.68
N SER A 50 18.38 8.02 -0.66
CA SER A 50 19.56 8.34 -1.46
C SER A 50 19.30 8.25 -2.97
N GLU A 51 18.50 7.28 -3.40
CA GLU A 51 18.13 7.11 -4.81
C GLU A 51 17.21 8.25 -5.31
N ARG A 52 16.45 8.86 -4.41
CA ARG A 52 15.43 9.87 -4.73
C ARG A 52 15.86 11.29 -4.41
N SER A 53 16.92 11.49 -3.64
CA SER A 53 17.45 12.83 -3.33
C SER A 53 18.02 13.58 -4.54
N ILE A 54 18.21 12.89 -5.67
CA ILE A 54 18.84 13.42 -6.88
C ILE A 54 17.92 14.28 -7.77
N TYR A 55 16.61 14.31 -7.50
CA TYR A 55 15.66 15.07 -8.30
C TYR A 55 15.67 16.57 -7.95
N PRO A 56 15.32 17.47 -8.89
CA PRO A 56 15.30 18.90 -8.61
C PRO A 56 14.08 19.32 -7.77
N PRO A 57 14.14 20.46 -7.03
CA PRO A 57 13.09 20.92 -6.10
C PRO A 57 11.66 20.96 -6.66
N GLU A 58 11.51 21.21 -7.96
CA GLU A 58 10.22 21.31 -8.64
C GLU A 58 9.50 19.95 -8.68
N VAL A 59 10.24 18.84 -8.71
CA VAL A 59 9.65 17.49 -8.64
C VAL A 59 9.00 17.28 -7.29
N TYR A 60 9.67 17.64 -6.20
CA TYR A 60 9.12 17.59 -4.85
C TYR A 60 7.88 18.47 -4.71
N LEU A 61 7.90 19.69 -5.27
CA LEU A 61 6.72 20.57 -5.24
C LEU A 61 5.53 19.94 -6.02
N LYS A 62 5.77 19.38 -7.22
CA LYS A 62 4.73 18.68 -7.98
C LYS A 62 4.15 17.51 -7.20
N PHE A 63 4.99 16.76 -6.50
CA PHE A 63 4.57 15.69 -5.60
C PHE A 63 3.68 16.20 -4.46
N ALA A 64 4.11 17.24 -3.74
CA ALA A 64 3.32 17.84 -2.67
C ALA A 64 1.96 18.33 -3.19
N LEU A 65 1.94 19.01 -4.35
CA LEU A 65 0.70 19.48 -4.98
C LEU A 65 -0.22 18.35 -5.43
N ALA A 66 0.35 17.26 -5.96
CA ALA A 66 -0.42 16.10 -6.35
C ALA A 66 -1.09 15.42 -5.15
N ALA A 67 -0.45 15.40 -3.99
CA ALA A 67 -1.08 14.93 -2.77
C ALA A 67 -2.32 15.74 -2.39
N PHE A 68 -2.29 17.06 -2.57
CA PHE A 68 -3.50 17.88 -2.37
C PHE A 68 -4.54 17.65 -3.48
N ARG A 69 -4.14 17.52 -4.74
CA ARG A 69 -5.08 17.23 -5.84
C ARG A 69 -5.80 15.91 -5.67
N TYR A 70 -5.12 14.93 -5.07
CA TYR A 70 -5.60 13.56 -5.06
C TYR A 70 -5.59 12.91 -3.68
N LEU A 71 -5.62 13.73 -2.63
CA LEU A 71 -5.76 13.32 -1.24
C LEU A 71 -6.84 12.23 -1.17
N PRO A 72 -6.74 11.24 -0.27
CA PRO A 72 -7.79 10.23 -0.12
C PRO A 72 -8.98 10.85 0.60
N TYR A 73 -9.63 11.79 -0.09
CA TYR A 73 -10.91 12.42 0.20
C TYR A 73 -12.00 11.37 0.47
N ALA A 74 -11.78 10.17 -0.04
CA ALA A 74 -12.79 9.16 -0.07
C ALA A 74 -13.04 8.50 1.31
N VAL A 75 -12.08 8.35 2.23
CA VAL A 75 -12.41 7.74 3.54
C VAL A 75 -12.70 8.78 4.62
N THR A 76 -12.11 9.97 4.52
CA THR A 76 -12.03 10.92 5.64
C THR A 76 -12.57 12.31 5.35
N THR A 77 -13.17 12.62 4.19
CA THR A 77 -13.70 13.97 3.88
C THR A 77 -14.66 14.50 4.95
N GLY A 78 -15.65 13.70 5.35
CA GLY A 78 -16.59 14.10 6.40
C GLY A 78 -15.89 14.38 7.73
N LEU A 79 -14.95 13.51 8.12
CA LEU A 79 -14.16 13.66 9.34
C LEU A 79 -13.25 14.90 9.27
N LEU A 80 -12.63 15.13 8.11
CA LEU A 80 -11.74 16.25 7.84
C LEU A 80 -12.50 17.58 7.89
N GLY A 81 -13.69 17.64 7.27
CA GLY A 81 -14.57 18.81 7.34
C GLY A 81 -14.98 19.14 8.78
N LEU A 82 -15.36 18.13 9.55
CA LEU A 82 -15.64 18.31 10.98
C LEU A 82 -14.41 18.69 11.78
N ALA A 83 -13.24 18.13 11.46
CA ALA A 83 -11.99 18.47 12.13
C ALA A 83 -11.61 19.94 11.87
N PHE A 84 -11.75 20.43 10.64
CA PHE A 84 -11.57 21.84 10.32
C PHE A 84 -12.58 22.74 11.04
N PHE A 85 -13.85 22.33 11.10
CA PHE A 85 -14.86 23.07 11.85
C PHE A 85 -14.56 23.11 13.35
N GLY A 86 -14.17 21.97 13.94
CA GLY A 86 -13.75 21.87 15.34
C GLY A 86 -12.50 22.71 15.63
N LEU A 87 -11.53 22.69 14.72
CA LEU A 87 -10.32 23.51 14.78
C LEU A 87 -10.65 25.01 14.77
N TRP A 88 -11.52 25.44 13.85
CA TRP A 88 -11.99 26.82 13.76
C TRP A 88 -12.67 27.27 15.06
N GLN A 89 -13.55 26.43 15.61
CA GLN A 89 -14.23 26.68 16.89
C GLN A 89 -13.25 26.75 18.07
N LEU A 90 -12.24 25.86 18.10
CA LEU A 90 -11.22 25.82 19.14
C LEU A 90 -10.38 27.09 19.13
N ASN A 91 -9.92 27.52 17.94
CA ASN A 91 -9.12 28.73 17.79
C ASN A 91 -9.87 30.01 18.18
N ARG A 92 -11.18 30.07 17.89
CA ARG A 92 -12.04 31.22 18.23
C ARG A 92 -12.35 31.31 19.72
N ASN A 93 -12.68 30.19 20.36
CA ASN A 93 -13.23 30.18 21.72
C ASN A 93 -12.20 29.87 22.82
N HIS A 94 -11.05 29.28 22.48
CA HIS A 94 -10.07 28.82 23.46
C HIS A 94 -8.63 29.20 23.04
N PRO A 95 -8.20 30.46 23.24
CA PRO A 95 -6.86 30.91 22.86
C PRO A 95 -5.72 30.09 23.48
N ARG A 96 -5.94 29.51 24.67
CA ARG A 96 -4.98 28.62 25.35
C ARG A 96 -4.71 27.31 24.62
N ALA A 97 -5.59 26.89 23.70
CA ALA A 97 -5.40 25.69 22.88
C ALA A 97 -4.57 25.96 21.61
N ARG A 98 -4.24 27.22 21.29
CA ARG A 98 -3.47 27.59 20.09
C ARG A 98 -2.09 26.93 20.00
N PRO A 99 -1.30 26.79 21.09
CA PRO A 99 -0.03 26.08 21.00
C PRO A 99 -0.20 24.61 20.61
N TRP A 100 -1.25 23.95 21.09
CA TRP A 100 -1.56 22.56 20.75
C TRP A 100 -2.03 22.41 19.29
N ILE A 101 -2.84 23.37 18.82
CA ILE A 101 -3.22 23.49 17.41
C ILE A 101 -1.98 23.65 16.52
N LEU A 102 -1.10 24.59 16.87
CA LEU A 102 0.13 24.86 16.14
C LEU A 102 1.03 23.62 16.11
N TYR A 103 1.15 22.91 17.24
CA TYR A 103 1.89 21.66 17.30
C TYR A 103 1.32 20.60 16.34
N GLY A 104 0.01 20.34 16.37
CA GLY A 104 -0.63 19.39 15.46
C GLY A 104 -0.45 19.77 13.98
N PHE A 105 -0.54 21.07 13.67
CA PHE A 105 -0.24 21.59 12.34
C PHE A 105 1.23 21.36 11.94
N LEU A 106 2.18 21.66 12.82
CA LEU A 106 3.61 21.46 12.56
C LEU A 106 3.96 19.98 12.39
N VAL A 107 3.33 19.07 13.15
CA VAL A 107 3.48 17.62 12.98
C VAL A 107 2.91 17.17 11.63
N GLY A 108 1.71 17.65 11.26
CA GLY A 108 1.10 17.35 9.97
C GLY A 108 1.91 17.88 8.79
N LEU A 109 2.38 19.12 8.89
CA LEU A 109 3.25 19.75 7.89
C LEU A 109 4.59 19.01 7.79
N GLY A 110 5.22 18.69 8.91
CA GLY A 110 6.45 17.89 8.94
C GLY A 110 6.26 16.52 8.30
N GLY A 111 5.13 15.86 8.57
CA GLY A 111 4.74 14.60 7.92
C GLY A 111 4.56 14.74 6.41
N LEU A 112 3.89 15.79 5.94
CA LEU A 112 3.71 16.08 4.51
C LEU A 112 5.04 16.38 3.81
N LEU A 113 5.89 17.21 4.42
CA LEU A 113 7.23 17.51 3.92
C LEU A 113 8.05 16.23 3.80
N LEU A 114 8.00 15.38 4.83
CA LEU A 114 8.70 14.12 4.83
C LEU A 114 8.20 13.17 3.72
N GLN A 115 6.88 13.03 3.54
CA GLN A 115 6.30 12.24 2.44
C GLN A 115 6.71 12.78 1.06
N THR A 116 6.86 14.09 0.95
CA THR A 116 7.36 14.72 -0.26
C THR A 116 8.81 14.31 -0.53
N PHE A 117 9.68 14.32 0.48
CA PHE A 117 11.07 13.85 0.34
C PHE A 117 11.17 12.37 -0.02
N PHE A 118 10.21 11.54 0.37
CA PHE A 118 10.15 10.14 -0.02
C PHE A 118 9.84 9.93 -1.51
N LEU A 119 9.40 10.98 -2.23
CA LEU A 119 8.79 10.88 -3.56
C LEU A 119 7.86 9.67 -3.64
N SER A 120 7.09 9.48 -2.56
CA SER A 120 6.20 8.35 -2.40
C SER A 120 5.08 8.75 -1.45
N PHE A 121 3.92 9.05 -2.03
CA PHE A 121 2.71 9.24 -1.24
C PHE A 121 2.14 7.90 -0.84
N GLN A 122 2.30 7.57 0.44
CA GLN A 122 1.70 6.39 1.04
C GLN A 122 0.77 6.83 2.15
N PHE A 123 -0.51 6.46 2.02
CA PHE A 123 -1.53 6.83 2.98
C PHE A 123 -1.19 6.43 4.43
N ARG A 124 -0.44 5.33 4.61
CA ARG A 124 -0.01 4.84 5.92
C ARG A 124 0.78 5.88 6.73
N TYR A 125 1.51 6.77 6.07
CA TYR A 125 2.26 7.84 6.72
C TYR A 125 1.37 8.96 7.27
N GLY A 126 0.09 9.03 6.86
CA GLY A 126 -0.91 9.92 7.44
C GLY A 126 -1.64 9.34 8.65
N LEU A 127 -1.50 8.04 8.94
CA LEU A 127 -2.20 7.37 10.06
C LEU A 127 -1.91 8.00 11.44
N PRO A 128 -0.69 8.48 11.75
CA PRO A 128 -0.45 9.17 13.03
C PRO A 128 -1.29 10.43 13.25
N LEU A 129 -1.81 11.06 12.18
CA LEU A 129 -2.69 12.24 12.28
C LEU A 129 -4.15 11.86 12.58
N LEU A 130 -4.54 10.60 12.39
CA LEU A 130 -5.93 10.16 12.53
C LEU A 130 -6.50 10.40 13.93
N PRO A 131 -5.80 10.11 15.05
CA PRO A 131 -6.31 10.44 16.39
C PRO A 131 -6.61 11.93 16.56
N TRP A 132 -5.75 12.80 16.02
CA TRP A 132 -5.93 14.24 16.09
C TRP A 132 -7.17 14.70 15.30
N LEU A 133 -7.35 14.14 14.09
CA LEU A 133 -8.55 14.36 13.27
C LEU A 133 -9.82 13.87 13.98
N CYS A 134 -9.77 12.74 14.68
CA CYS A 134 -10.91 12.23 15.46
C CYS A 134 -11.28 13.15 16.63
N VAL A 135 -10.30 13.65 17.39
CA VAL A 135 -10.54 14.59 18.49
C VAL A 135 -11.15 15.89 18.00
N LEU A 136 -10.55 16.49 16.96
CA LEU A 136 -11.07 17.72 16.37
C LEU A 136 -12.42 17.53 15.69
N GLY A 137 -12.62 16.40 15.00
CA GLY A 137 -13.88 16.04 14.37
C GLY A 137 -14.99 15.88 15.39
N GLY A 138 -14.70 15.22 16.52
CA GLY A 138 -15.62 15.11 17.64
C GLY A 138 -15.98 16.47 18.25
N LEU A 139 -15.00 17.35 18.42
CA LEU A 139 -15.25 18.73 18.86
C LEU A 139 -16.16 19.48 17.87
N GLY A 140 -15.87 19.38 16.57
CA GLY A 140 -16.68 19.97 15.51
C GLY A 140 -18.13 19.49 15.59
N LEU A 141 -18.34 18.17 15.70
CA LEU A 141 -19.66 17.56 15.80
C LEU A 141 -20.44 18.03 17.04
N VAL A 142 -19.78 18.14 18.20
CA VAL A 142 -20.42 18.65 19.43
C VAL A 142 -20.84 20.11 19.27
N ARG A 143 -20.12 20.90 18.48
CA ARG A 143 -20.47 22.30 18.20
C ARG A 143 -21.54 22.46 17.10
N THR A 144 -21.83 21.41 16.34
CA THR A 144 -22.96 21.39 15.40
C THR A 144 -24.30 21.40 16.16
N PRO A 145 -25.34 22.11 15.67
CA PRO A 145 -26.69 22.03 16.25
C PRO A 145 -27.18 20.59 16.39
N ALA A 146 -27.80 20.26 17.53
CA ALA A 146 -28.19 18.89 17.88
C ALA A 146 -29.03 18.21 16.78
N ARG A 147 -29.95 18.95 16.15
CA ARG A 147 -30.80 18.46 15.05
C ARG A 147 -30.04 17.91 13.84
N TYR A 148 -28.79 18.34 13.62
CA TYR A 148 -27.97 17.87 12.49
C TYR A 148 -26.93 16.84 12.90
N ARG A 149 -26.63 16.67 14.20
CA ARG A 149 -25.54 15.79 14.65
C ARG A 149 -25.76 14.34 14.20
N VAL A 150 -26.95 13.81 14.44
CA VAL A 150 -27.31 12.44 14.04
C VAL A 150 -27.19 12.27 12.53
N MET A 151 -27.74 13.21 11.75
CA MET A 151 -27.67 13.18 10.29
C MET A 151 -26.22 13.19 9.78
N ILE A 152 -25.36 14.08 10.32
CA ILE A 152 -23.95 14.14 9.92
C ILE A 152 -23.21 12.87 10.32
N THR A 153 -23.44 12.35 11.53
CA THR A 153 -22.83 11.09 11.97
C THR A 153 -23.24 9.92 11.07
N LEU A 154 -24.53 9.79 10.75
CA LEU A 154 -25.01 8.76 9.83
C LEU A 154 -24.42 8.92 8.43
N ALA A 155 -24.36 10.14 7.90
CA ALA A 155 -23.74 10.42 6.61
C ALA A 155 -22.26 10.03 6.58
N MET A 156 -21.51 10.31 7.65
CA MET A 156 -20.11 9.90 7.77
C MET A 156 -19.95 8.38 7.84
N VAL A 157 -20.76 7.70 8.67
CA VAL A 157 -20.71 6.24 8.79
C VAL A 157 -21.07 5.59 7.46
N ALA A 158 -22.12 6.06 6.79
CA ALA A 158 -22.53 5.58 5.48
C ALA A 158 -21.41 5.80 4.45
N TRP A 159 -20.82 6.99 4.41
CA TRP A 159 -19.72 7.30 3.50
C TRP A 159 -18.50 6.42 3.73
N SER A 160 -18.03 6.29 4.98
CA SER A 160 -16.91 5.42 5.34
C SER A 160 -17.22 3.96 5.03
N GLY A 161 -18.43 3.48 5.33
CA GLY A 161 -18.88 2.13 5.02
C GLY A 161 -18.90 1.85 3.52
N THR A 162 -19.47 2.75 2.72
CA THR A 162 -19.46 2.66 1.25
C THR A 162 -18.05 2.59 0.70
N MET A 163 -17.13 3.38 1.27
CA MET A 163 -15.75 3.44 0.79
C MET A 163 -14.95 2.22 1.22
N THR A 164 -15.16 1.69 2.43
CA THR A 164 -14.62 0.38 2.82
C THR A 164 -15.15 -0.72 1.90
N ALA A 165 -16.46 -0.75 1.62
CA ALA A 165 -17.06 -1.72 0.71
C ALA A 165 -16.47 -1.59 -0.69
N ALA A 166 -16.34 -0.37 -1.23
CA ALA A 166 -15.72 -0.13 -2.52
C ALA A 166 -14.27 -0.66 -2.57
N VAL A 167 -13.49 -0.42 -1.52
CA VAL A 167 -12.09 -0.88 -1.45
C VAL A 167 -12.01 -2.39 -1.39
N CYS A 168 -12.83 -3.04 -0.56
CA CYS A 168 -12.91 -4.48 -0.55
C CYS A 168 -13.35 -5.02 -1.92
N MET A 169 -14.35 -4.43 -2.57
CA MET A 169 -14.83 -4.92 -3.86
C MET A 169 -13.84 -4.69 -5.00
N TYR A 170 -13.23 -3.52 -5.08
CA TYR A 170 -12.41 -3.13 -6.22
C TYR A 170 -10.93 -3.41 -6.04
N GLN A 171 -10.45 -3.56 -4.80
CA GLN A 171 -9.03 -3.78 -4.49
C GLN A 171 -8.72 -5.13 -3.80
N HIS A 172 -9.69 -6.04 -3.62
CA HIS A 172 -9.42 -7.35 -3.01
C HIS A 172 -8.40 -8.19 -3.79
N GLU A 173 -8.36 -8.05 -5.11
CA GLU A 173 -7.52 -8.86 -6.00
C GLU A 173 -6.11 -8.29 -6.18
N THR A 174 -5.72 -7.26 -5.43
CA THR A 174 -4.35 -6.73 -5.46
C THR A 174 -3.38 -7.83 -4.99
N PHE A 175 -2.53 -8.34 -5.91
CA PHE A 175 -1.68 -9.54 -5.75
C PHE A 175 -2.43 -10.89 -5.60
N GLY A 176 -3.73 -10.94 -5.94
CA GLY A 176 -4.52 -12.17 -5.84
C GLY A 176 -3.99 -13.31 -6.72
N ASP A 177 -3.44 -12.98 -7.89
CA ASP A 177 -2.79 -13.90 -8.82
C ASP A 177 -1.58 -14.59 -8.18
N MET A 178 -0.70 -13.79 -7.58
CA MET A 178 0.52 -14.25 -6.93
C MET A 178 0.21 -15.09 -5.70
N ALA A 179 -0.81 -14.71 -4.91
CA ALA A 179 -1.26 -15.47 -3.75
C ALA A 179 -1.88 -16.82 -4.13
N ARG A 180 -2.80 -16.86 -5.10
CA ARG A 180 -3.39 -18.10 -5.61
C ARG A 180 -2.33 -19.03 -6.17
N LEU A 181 -1.41 -18.50 -6.97
CA LEU A 181 -0.34 -19.30 -7.55
C LEU A 181 0.60 -19.84 -6.46
N ALA A 182 1.01 -19.00 -5.50
CA ALA A 182 1.84 -19.42 -4.37
C ALA A 182 1.23 -20.58 -3.57
N HIS A 183 -0.08 -20.56 -3.33
CA HIS A 183 -0.79 -21.68 -2.68
C HIS A 183 -0.78 -22.97 -3.51
N ARG A 184 -0.65 -22.88 -4.84
CA ARG A 184 -0.57 -24.05 -5.71
C ARG A 184 0.84 -24.59 -5.90
N VAL A 185 1.88 -23.76 -5.72
CA VAL A 185 3.29 -24.18 -5.90
C VAL A 185 3.64 -25.49 -5.16
N PRO A 186 3.22 -25.71 -3.89
CA PRO A 186 3.49 -26.97 -3.20
C PRO A 186 3.01 -28.23 -3.95
N HIS A 187 1.93 -28.15 -4.73
CA HIS A 187 1.40 -29.27 -5.50
C HIS A 187 2.26 -29.63 -6.72
N TYR A 188 3.11 -28.71 -7.15
CA TYR A 188 4.04 -28.90 -8.27
C TYR A 188 5.47 -29.19 -7.81
N LEU A 189 5.74 -29.16 -6.50
CA LEU A 189 7.09 -29.29 -5.96
C LEU A 189 7.37 -30.74 -5.54
N GLU A 190 8.40 -31.33 -6.12
CA GLU A 190 8.90 -32.65 -5.70
C GLU A 190 10.02 -32.50 -4.65
N PRO A 191 10.31 -33.55 -3.86
CA PRO A 191 11.38 -33.50 -2.87
C PRO A 191 12.73 -33.09 -3.47
N GLY A 192 13.34 -32.06 -2.88
CA GLY A 192 14.66 -31.56 -3.29
C GLY A 192 14.65 -30.50 -4.41
N GLN A 193 13.49 -30.23 -5.02
CA GLN A 193 13.33 -29.11 -5.96
C GLN A 193 13.27 -27.78 -5.22
N ARG A 194 13.67 -26.71 -5.92
CA ARG A 194 13.63 -25.33 -5.43
C ARG A 194 12.62 -24.49 -6.21
N VAL A 195 12.23 -23.38 -5.61
CA VAL A 195 11.37 -22.38 -6.24
C VAL A 195 12.12 -21.06 -6.28
N TRP A 196 12.20 -20.48 -7.47
CA TRP A 196 12.97 -19.29 -7.76
C TRP A 196 12.04 -18.13 -8.13
N ALA A 197 12.31 -16.93 -7.62
CA ALA A 197 11.58 -15.72 -7.98
C ALA A 197 12.43 -14.45 -7.80
N CYS A 198 11.95 -13.33 -8.36
CA CYS A 198 12.62 -12.02 -8.34
C CYS A 198 11.82 -10.94 -7.58
N GLU A 199 11.02 -11.30 -6.57
CA GLU A 199 10.39 -10.29 -5.70
C GLU A 199 11.44 -9.66 -4.76
N GLU A 200 11.75 -8.36 -4.94
CA GLU A 200 12.64 -7.61 -4.06
C GLU A 200 11.95 -6.40 -3.47
N TYR A 201 11.93 -6.33 -2.13
CA TYR A 201 11.51 -5.14 -1.39
C TYR A 201 12.73 -4.27 -1.04
N ASN A 202 13.77 -4.92 -0.53
CA ASN A 202 15.13 -4.41 -0.39
C ASN A 202 16.09 -5.62 -0.30
N PRO A 203 17.43 -5.44 -0.29
CA PRO A 203 18.38 -6.55 -0.32
C PRO A 203 18.24 -7.58 0.82
N LEU A 204 17.62 -7.22 1.95
CA LEU A 204 17.38 -8.12 3.08
C LEU A 204 16.03 -8.84 3.02
N TYR A 205 15.08 -8.33 2.23
CA TYR A 205 13.71 -8.86 2.15
C TYR A 205 13.37 -9.19 0.70
N ARG A 206 13.66 -10.45 0.33
CA ARG A 206 13.44 -11.04 -0.99
C ARG A 206 12.41 -12.16 -0.91
N ASN A 207 11.56 -12.27 -1.93
CA ASN A 207 10.50 -13.27 -2.08
C ASN A 207 9.61 -13.46 -0.85
N VAL A 208 9.39 -12.38 -0.09
CA VAL A 208 8.65 -12.41 1.17
C VAL A 208 7.21 -12.85 0.95
N LYS A 209 6.50 -12.30 -0.05
CA LYS A 209 5.08 -12.63 -0.25
C LYS A 209 4.91 -14.06 -0.72
N LEU A 210 5.72 -14.47 -1.71
CA LEU A 210 5.66 -15.86 -2.19
C LEU A 210 5.96 -16.83 -1.05
N SER A 211 7.00 -16.58 -0.26
CA SER A 211 7.36 -17.48 0.85
C SER A 211 6.28 -17.52 1.93
N VAL A 212 5.66 -16.38 2.25
CA VAL A 212 4.57 -16.31 3.23
C VAL A 212 3.32 -17.06 2.75
N TRP A 213 2.92 -16.88 1.49
CA TRP A 213 1.70 -17.51 0.96
C TRP A 213 1.88 -18.99 0.62
N SER A 214 3.06 -19.37 0.14
CA SER A 214 3.37 -20.77 -0.18
C SER A 214 3.67 -21.61 1.06
N GLY A 215 4.07 -20.97 2.17
CA GLY A 215 4.42 -21.62 3.43
C GLY A 215 5.82 -22.25 3.44
N PHE A 216 6.66 -21.97 2.44
CA PHE A 216 8.05 -22.45 2.37
C PHE A 216 8.97 -21.37 1.79
N GLN A 217 10.28 -21.54 1.94
CA GLN A 217 11.26 -20.57 1.46
C GLN A 217 11.35 -20.55 -0.07
N VAL A 218 11.20 -19.36 -0.66
CA VAL A 218 11.40 -19.13 -2.11
C VAL A 218 12.74 -18.43 -2.34
N ASP A 219 13.60 -19.07 -3.11
CA ASP A 219 14.97 -18.60 -3.34
C ASP A 219 15.02 -17.43 -4.33
N TRP A 220 15.92 -16.49 -4.04
CA TRP A 220 16.14 -15.31 -4.87
C TRP A 220 16.84 -15.67 -6.17
N LEU A 221 16.29 -15.20 -7.28
CA LEU A 221 16.83 -15.40 -8.62
C LEU A 221 17.53 -14.14 -9.13
N ASP A 222 18.84 -14.25 -9.31
CA ASP A 222 19.74 -13.28 -9.95
C ASP A 222 20.89 -13.98 -10.69
N GLU A 223 21.83 -13.20 -11.24
CA GLU A 223 22.99 -13.70 -11.99
C GLU A 223 23.85 -14.70 -11.18
N GLN A 224 23.96 -14.52 -9.87
CA GLN A 224 24.79 -15.35 -9.00
C GLN A 224 24.11 -16.67 -8.66
N SER A 225 22.79 -16.67 -8.58
CA SER A 225 21.99 -17.87 -8.33
C SER A 225 21.74 -18.72 -9.57
N LEU A 226 21.84 -18.15 -10.79
CA LEU A 226 21.58 -18.86 -12.05
C LEU A 226 22.30 -20.21 -12.18
N PRO A 227 23.60 -20.36 -11.81
CA PRO A 227 24.29 -21.64 -11.87
C PRO A 227 23.75 -22.71 -10.90
N GLN A 228 22.97 -22.30 -9.89
CA GLN A 228 22.38 -23.20 -8.90
C GLN A 228 21.03 -23.78 -9.35
N VAL A 229 20.43 -23.17 -10.37
CA VAL A 229 19.16 -23.59 -10.97
C VAL A 229 19.32 -24.95 -11.66
N ARG A 230 18.40 -25.88 -11.42
CA ARG A 230 18.48 -27.27 -11.93
C ARG A 230 17.21 -27.67 -12.67
N PRO A 231 17.28 -28.70 -13.54
CA PRO A 231 16.09 -29.35 -14.07
C PRO A 231 15.16 -29.82 -12.95
N GLY A 232 13.85 -29.60 -13.13
CA GLY A 232 12.81 -29.88 -12.15
C GLY A 232 12.47 -28.68 -11.24
N ASP A 233 13.39 -27.74 -11.05
CA ASP A 233 13.12 -26.53 -10.28
C ASP A 233 11.98 -25.71 -10.91
N LEU A 234 11.33 -24.92 -10.06
CA LEU A 234 10.22 -24.06 -10.45
C LEU A 234 10.67 -22.60 -10.46
N VAL A 235 10.12 -21.82 -11.39
CA VAL A 235 10.36 -20.39 -11.52
C VAL A 235 9.02 -19.67 -11.51
N VAL A 236 8.84 -18.75 -10.56
CA VAL A 236 7.65 -17.90 -10.46
C VAL A 236 7.99 -16.52 -11.01
N ASN A 237 7.25 -16.08 -12.03
CA ASN A 237 7.45 -14.80 -12.69
C ASN A 237 6.19 -13.93 -12.59
N PRO A 238 6.03 -13.16 -11.50
CA PRO A 238 4.94 -12.21 -11.37
C PRO A 238 5.24 -10.93 -12.17
N ASN A 239 4.29 -10.42 -12.94
CA ASN A 239 4.47 -9.19 -13.74
C ASN A 239 4.71 -7.94 -12.87
N VAL A 240 4.34 -7.99 -11.59
CA VAL A 240 4.57 -6.94 -10.61
C VAL A 240 6.00 -6.93 -10.05
N TYR A 241 6.69 -8.08 -10.08
CA TYR A 241 8.11 -8.24 -9.77
C TYR A 241 8.76 -9.14 -10.83
N PRO A 242 8.83 -8.68 -12.10
CA PRO A 242 9.22 -9.54 -13.20
C PRO A 242 10.69 -9.91 -13.07
N ILE A 243 11.01 -11.13 -13.49
CA ILE A 243 12.40 -11.55 -13.67
C ILE A 243 13.06 -10.58 -14.66
N PRO A 244 14.22 -9.99 -14.34
CA PRO A 244 14.88 -9.07 -15.25
C PRO A 244 15.11 -9.73 -16.63
N PRO A 245 14.91 -9.02 -17.75
CA PRO A 245 15.01 -9.62 -19.08
C PRO A 245 16.33 -10.34 -19.35
N SER A 246 17.46 -9.84 -18.82
CA SER A 246 18.77 -10.49 -18.92
C SER A 246 18.80 -11.86 -18.23
N ILE A 247 18.26 -11.95 -17.02
CA ILE A 247 18.16 -13.19 -16.24
C ILE A 247 17.21 -14.17 -16.93
N PHE A 248 16.06 -13.69 -17.41
CA PHE A 248 15.07 -14.53 -18.06
C PHE A 248 15.59 -15.08 -19.40
N LEU A 249 16.34 -14.27 -20.16
CA LEU A 249 17.03 -14.70 -21.37
C LEU A 249 18.10 -15.74 -21.04
N ALA A 250 18.92 -15.51 -20.02
CA ALA A 250 19.95 -16.46 -19.58
C ALA A 250 19.33 -17.80 -19.13
N LEU A 251 18.21 -17.77 -18.40
CA LEU A 251 17.43 -18.97 -18.07
C LEU A 251 17.02 -19.74 -19.34
N ARG A 252 16.43 -19.05 -20.32
CA ARG A 252 15.98 -19.66 -21.59
C ARG A 252 17.12 -20.11 -22.50
N GLN A 253 18.31 -19.54 -22.35
CA GLN A 253 19.50 -19.99 -23.06
C GLN A 253 20.07 -21.27 -22.47
N ASN A 254 19.98 -21.46 -21.15
CA ASN A 254 20.51 -22.64 -20.48
C ASN A 254 19.49 -23.78 -20.38
N TRP A 255 18.19 -23.46 -20.36
CA TRP A 255 17.12 -24.40 -20.04
C TRP A 255 15.88 -24.21 -20.91
N SER A 256 15.08 -25.27 -21.02
CA SER A 256 13.71 -25.19 -21.55
C SER A 256 12.75 -24.87 -20.41
N LEU A 257 11.85 -23.90 -20.60
CA LEU A 257 10.85 -23.51 -19.61
C LEU A 257 9.47 -23.94 -20.09
N ARG A 258 8.78 -24.78 -19.33
CA ARG A 258 7.39 -25.16 -19.58
C ARG A 258 6.48 -24.49 -18.58
N THR A 259 5.45 -23.79 -19.05
CA THR A 259 4.42 -23.23 -18.18
C THR A 259 3.63 -24.36 -17.52
N LEU A 260 3.53 -24.32 -16.19
CA LEU A 260 2.69 -25.25 -15.41
C LEU A 260 1.35 -24.61 -15.04
N ALA A 261 1.35 -23.32 -14.73
CA ALA A 261 0.17 -22.58 -14.34
C ALA A 261 0.35 -21.09 -14.64
N GLU A 262 -0.75 -20.41 -14.93
CA GLU A 262 -0.84 -18.95 -15.04
C GLU A 262 -2.04 -18.50 -14.24
N GLU A 263 -1.84 -17.47 -13.42
CA GLU A 263 -2.89 -16.82 -12.66
C GLU A 263 -2.98 -15.37 -13.07
N THR A 264 -4.20 -14.87 -13.15
CA THR A 264 -4.46 -13.45 -13.42
C THR A 264 -5.35 -12.89 -12.33
N SER A 265 -5.17 -11.61 -12.03
CA SER A 265 -6.06 -10.88 -11.15
C SER A 265 -6.30 -9.48 -11.69
N ARG A 266 -7.43 -8.92 -11.32
CA ARG A 266 -7.86 -7.60 -11.77
C ARG A 266 -8.22 -6.77 -10.56
N THR A 267 -7.55 -5.63 -10.40
CA THR A 267 -7.86 -4.65 -9.35
C THR A 267 -8.15 -3.31 -10.00
N MET A 268 -8.94 -2.48 -9.33
CA MET A 268 -9.17 -1.11 -9.73
C MET A 268 -8.69 -0.20 -8.60
N PRO A 269 -7.57 0.52 -8.79
CA PRO A 269 -6.96 1.30 -7.73
C PRO A 269 -7.88 2.47 -7.35
N LEU A 270 -8.37 2.43 -6.11
CA LEU A 270 -9.20 3.48 -5.52
C LEU A 270 -8.39 4.49 -4.71
N PHE A 271 -7.13 4.20 -4.36
CA PHE A 271 -6.29 5.09 -3.53
C PHE A 271 -4.87 5.27 -4.06
N PRO A 272 -4.23 6.43 -3.76
CA PRO A 272 -2.78 6.58 -3.90
C PRO A 272 -2.04 5.61 -2.98
N GLY A 273 -1.27 4.71 -3.57
CA GLY A 273 -0.37 3.83 -2.80
C GLY A 273 -0.16 2.44 -3.39
N GLU A 274 -0.93 2.06 -4.42
CA GLU A 274 -0.76 0.77 -5.07
C GLU A 274 0.36 0.78 -6.13
N ILE A 275 0.93 -0.41 -6.36
CA ILE A 275 1.84 -0.64 -7.47
C ILE A 275 1.02 -0.64 -8.74
N LEU A 276 1.20 0.35 -9.60
CA LEU A 276 0.58 0.31 -10.92
C LEU A 276 1.46 -0.50 -11.88
N ILE A 277 0.77 -1.31 -12.68
CA ILE A 277 1.38 -2.06 -13.77
C ILE A 277 0.87 -1.42 -15.05
N LEU A 278 1.65 -0.50 -15.58
CA LEU A 278 1.38 0.08 -16.89
C LEU A 278 1.86 -0.93 -17.93
N GLN A 279 0.93 -1.70 -18.49
CA GLN A 279 1.21 -2.50 -19.66
C GLN A 279 1.28 -1.58 -20.88
N VAL A 280 2.49 -1.36 -21.38
CA VAL A 280 2.74 -0.60 -22.62
C VAL A 280 2.93 -1.61 -23.74
N PRO A 281 2.05 -1.62 -24.77
CA PRO A 281 2.27 -2.43 -25.95
C PRO A 281 3.57 -2.01 -26.63
N THR A 282 4.46 -2.96 -26.91
CA THR A 282 5.70 -2.74 -27.67
C THR A 282 5.74 -3.71 -28.86
N PRO A 283 6.57 -3.45 -29.90
CA PRO A 283 6.74 -4.37 -31.02
C PRO A 283 7.19 -5.78 -30.61
N GLN A 284 7.76 -5.94 -29.41
CA GLN A 284 8.23 -7.22 -28.85
C GLN A 284 7.25 -7.84 -27.85
N GLY A 285 6.06 -7.26 -27.66
CA GLY A 285 5.05 -7.69 -26.68
C GLY A 285 4.69 -6.60 -25.67
N ASN A 286 3.98 -6.94 -24.60
CA ASN A 286 3.58 -5.97 -23.58
C ASN A 286 4.71 -5.75 -22.58
N LEU A 287 5.28 -4.55 -22.53
CA LEU A 287 6.22 -4.14 -21.50
C LEU A 287 5.42 -3.75 -20.25
N SER A 288 5.61 -4.47 -19.16
CA SER A 288 5.06 -4.08 -17.86
C SER A 288 5.98 -3.05 -17.21
N ILE A 289 5.62 -1.77 -17.31
CA ILE A 289 6.31 -0.71 -16.57
C ILE A 289 5.72 -0.68 -15.16
N ARG A 290 6.51 -1.14 -14.21
CA ARG A 290 6.22 -0.95 -12.79
C ARG A 290 6.47 0.51 -12.45
N SER A 291 5.44 1.18 -11.95
CA SER A 291 5.64 2.45 -11.27
C SER A 291 4.95 2.41 -9.92
N THR A 292 5.71 2.74 -8.88
CA THR A 292 5.20 2.82 -7.52
C THR A 292 5.35 4.23 -7.03
N SER A 293 4.28 4.78 -6.49
CA SER A 293 4.31 6.04 -5.74
C SER A 293 4.69 7.30 -6.55
N GLN A 294 4.66 7.25 -7.88
CA GLN A 294 4.74 8.46 -8.71
C GLN A 294 3.36 9.16 -8.73
N PRO A 295 3.27 10.51 -8.63
CA PRO A 295 2.00 11.21 -8.55
C PRO A 295 1.27 11.24 -9.88
N GLU A 296 1.99 11.09 -10.99
CA GLU A 296 1.40 10.94 -12.32
C GLU A 296 0.52 9.67 -12.39
N LEU A 297 0.85 8.65 -11.60
CA LEU A 297 0.06 7.42 -11.48
C LEU A 297 -1.34 7.66 -10.93
N MET A 298 -1.55 8.78 -10.23
CA MET A 298 -2.86 9.16 -9.73
C MET A 298 -3.86 9.45 -10.84
N ALA A 299 -3.39 9.77 -12.06
CA ALA A 299 -4.24 9.90 -13.24
C ALA A 299 -4.86 8.57 -13.68
N TYR A 300 -4.27 7.44 -13.29
CA TYR A 300 -4.76 6.09 -13.60
C TYR A 300 -5.61 5.51 -12.47
N ARG A 301 -5.99 6.34 -11.49
CA ARG A 301 -7.01 5.98 -10.50
C ARG A 301 -8.30 5.61 -11.24
N TYR A 302 -8.96 4.54 -10.79
CA TYR A 302 -10.13 3.97 -11.46
C TYR A 302 -9.87 3.28 -12.80
N THR A 303 -8.62 3.19 -13.26
CA THR A 303 -8.26 2.39 -14.43
C THR A 303 -7.95 0.96 -14.00
N PRO A 304 -8.67 -0.06 -14.50
CA PRO A 304 -8.38 -1.45 -14.18
C PRO A 304 -6.91 -1.80 -14.43
N GLN A 305 -6.29 -2.45 -13.45
CA GLN A 305 -4.93 -2.99 -13.51
C GLN A 305 -5.01 -4.52 -13.56
N TYR A 306 -4.14 -5.12 -14.35
CA TYR A 306 -4.06 -6.57 -14.51
C TYR A 306 -2.73 -7.07 -13.96
N TYR A 307 -2.83 -8.00 -13.01
CA TYR A 307 -1.70 -8.73 -12.47
C TYR A 307 -1.71 -10.10 -13.10
N GLU A 308 -0.52 -10.60 -13.40
CA GLU A 308 -0.32 -11.88 -14.02
C GLU A 308 0.91 -12.51 -13.39
N THR A 309 0.78 -13.76 -12.97
CA THR A 309 1.89 -14.54 -12.44
C THR A 309 1.93 -15.87 -13.17
N SER A 310 3.09 -16.17 -13.75
CA SER A 310 3.35 -17.43 -14.44
C SER A 310 4.25 -18.33 -13.58
N LEU A 311 3.94 -19.62 -13.55
CA LEU A 311 4.78 -20.67 -12.97
C LEU A 311 5.39 -21.49 -14.10
N TYR A 312 6.72 -21.57 -14.14
CA TYR A 312 7.45 -22.41 -15.07
C TYR A 312 8.14 -23.55 -14.33
N ARG A 313 8.26 -24.70 -15.01
CA ARG A 313 9.20 -25.76 -14.65
C ARG A 313 10.37 -25.77 -15.61
N ILE A 314 11.55 -25.99 -15.05
CA ILE A 314 12.82 -26.02 -15.78
C ILE A 314 13.09 -27.43 -16.28
N PHE A 315 13.46 -27.55 -17.56
CA PHE A 315 13.83 -28.80 -18.21
C PHE A 315 15.22 -28.68 -18.85
N PRO A 316 15.96 -29.80 -19.01
CA PRO A 316 17.18 -29.82 -19.78
C PRO A 316 16.89 -29.39 -21.22
N ARG A 317 17.76 -28.55 -21.79
CA ARG A 317 17.58 -28.05 -23.17
C ARG A 317 17.63 -29.16 -24.23
N SER A 318 18.15 -30.34 -23.89
CA SER A 318 18.33 -31.48 -24.79
C SER A 318 17.11 -32.38 -24.97
N ALA A 319 15.94 -32.07 -24.39
CA ALA A 319 14.82 -33.01 -24.33
C ALA A 319 13.69 -32.79 -25.36
N GLU A 320 13.57 -31.64 -26.03
CA GLU A 320 12.46 -31.41 -26.97
C GLU A 320 12.90 -30.67 -28.24
N SER A 321 12.84 -31.39 -29.36
CA SER A 321 12.46 -30.80 -30.64
C SER A 321 11.13 -30.05 -30.43
N PHE A 322 11.24 -28.73 -30.46
CA PHE A 322 10.22 -27.74 -30.19
C PHE A 322 8.95 -27.96 -31.04
N ASP A 323 7.94 -28.65 -30.49
CA ASP A 323 6.59 -28.67 -31.06
C ASP A 323 5.81 -27.49 -30.48
N ALA A 324 6.06 -26.30 -31.04
CA ALA A 324 5.59 -24.99 -30.57
C ALA A 324 4.05 -24.83 -30.50
N ASN A 325 3.27 -25.86 -30.88
CA ASN A 325 1.84 -25.76 -31.12
C ASN A 325 0.94 -26.57 -30.15
N GLN A 326 1.48 -27.34 -29.20
CA GLN A 326 0.63 -28.20 -28.35
C GLN A 326 0.30 -27.66 -26.95
N GLY A 327 0.67 -26.43 -26.61
CA GLY A 327 0.60 -25.93 -25.23
C GLY A 327 -0.59 -25.04 -24.82
N ARG A 328 -1.62 -24.87 -25.66
CA ARG A 328 -2.82 -24.08 -25.30
C ARG A 328 -4.07 -24.96 -25.21
N GLU A 329 -4.07 -25.91 -24.29
CA GLU A 329 -5.37 -26.29 -23.71
C GLU A 329 -5.72 -25.24 -22.65
N PRO A 330 -6.81 -24.49 -22.80
CA PRO A 330 -7.26 -23.60 -21.75
C PRO A 330 -7.58 -24.46 -20.53
N LEU A 331 -6.87 -24.20 -19.43
CA LEU A 331 -7.27 -24.66 -18.10
C LEU A 331 -8.76 -24.35 -17.95
N GLN A 332 -9.60 -25.38 -18.00
CA GLN A 332 -10.99 -25.25 -17.64
C GLN A 332 -10.99 -24.71 -16.21
N ALA A 333 -11.56 -23.50 -16.05
CA ALA A 333 -11.75 -22.91 -14.74
C ALA A 333 -12.48 -23.95 -13.88
N ALA A 334 -11.81 -24.45 -12.84
CA ALA A 334 -12.46 -25.27 -11.83
C ALA A 334 -13.59 -24.42 -11.19
N PRO A 335 -14.75 -25.04 -10.89
CA PRO A 335 -15.95 -24.33 -10.44
C PRO A 335 -15.79 -23.56 -9.13
#